data_AF-A0A1G3AR40-F1
#
_entry.id   AF-A0A1G3AR40-F1
#
_cell.length_a   1.000
_cell.length_b   1.000
_cell.length_c   1.000
_cell.angle_alpha   90.00
_cell.angle_beta   90.00
_cell.angle_gamma   90.00
#
_symmetry.space_group_name_H-M   'P 1'
#
loop_
_entity.id
_entity.type
_entity.pdbx_description
1 polymer ?
#
loop_
_entity_poly.entity_id
_entity_poly.type
_entity_poly.pdbx_seq_one_letter_code
_entity_poly.pdbx_strand_id
1 'polypeptide(L)'
;MQWPEWWSWELELTPHLMKRMVDRQFNEADLRLMLETATGYHENHEEGRFVIETEHDGRAWGVIVEPSPDDQVLIVVTAYPVE
;
A
#
# COMPACT_ATOMS: atom_id res chain seq x y z
N MET A 1 0.79 -8.57 -15.37
CA MET A 1 1.03 -7.11 -15.31
C MET A 1 2.50 -6.89 -14.98
N GLN A 2 3.14 -5.85 -15.52
CA GLN A 2 4.52 -5.53 -15.15
C GLN A 2 4.49 -4.48 -14.03
N TRP A 3 5.02 -4.86 -12.87
CA TRP A 3 5.16 -3.94 -11.75
C TRP A 3 6.34 -2.98 -11.98
N PRO A 4 6.25 -1.75 -11.47
CA PRO A 4 7.35 -0.80 -11.55
C PRO A 4 8.51 -1.24 -10.66
N GLU A 5 9.71 -0.71 -10.94
CA GLU A 5 10.94 -1.10 -10.23
C GLU A 5 10.82 -0.97 -8.70
N TRP A 6 10.19 0.12 -8.26
CA TRP A 6 10.00 0.42 -6.84
C TRP A 6 9.12 -0.58 -6.09
N TRP A 7 8.42 -1.46 -6.80
CA TRP A 7 7.60 -2.50 -6.18
C TRP A 7 8.44 -3.54 -5.40
N SER A 8 9.72 -3.66 -5.75
CA SER A 8 10.66 -4.56 -5.08
C SER A 8 11.45 -3.93 -3.94
N TRP A 9 11.22 -2.63 -3.66
CA TRP A 9 11.93 -1.91 -2.62
C TRP A 9 11.45 -2.29 -1.21
N GLU A 10 12.25 -2.00 -0.19
CA GLU A 10 11.86 -2.24 1.20
C GLU A 10 10.69 -1.37 1.60
N LEU A 11 9.78 -1.90 2.43
CA LEU A 11 8.61 -1.16 2.91
C LEU A 11 8.97 -0.29 4.11
N GLU A 12 8.55 0.97 4.07
CA GLU A 12 8.57 1.86 5.22
C GLU A 12 7.15 2.15 5.70
N LEU A 13 6.83 1.82 6.96
CA LEU A 13 5.49 2.01 7.51
C LEU A 13 5.38 3.35 8.23
N THR A 14 4.48 4.21 7.76
CA THR A 14 4.29 5.54 8.35
C THR A 14 3.52 5.48 9.69
N PRO A 15 3.73 6.43 10.61
CA PRO A 15 2.89 6.55 11.81
C PRO A 15 1.39 6.70 11.50
N HIS A 16 1.05 7.30 10.36
CA HIS A 16 -0.32 7.41 9.89
C HIS A 16 -0.92 6.04 9.59
N LEU A 17 -0.23 5.21 8.83
CA LEU A 17 -0.64 3.82 8.55
C LEU A 17 -0.80 3.02 9.83
N MET A 18 0.14 3.10 10.77
CA MET A 18 0.09 2.36 12.05
C MET A 18 -1.18 2.69 12.84
N LYS A 19 -1.62 3.96 12.83
CA LYS A 19 -2.92 4.34 13.40
C LYS A 19 -4.09 3.71 12.64
N ARG A 20 -4.04 3.68 11.31
CA ARG A 20 -5.09 3.08 10.47
C ARG A 20 -5.20 1.58 10.59
N MET A 21 -4.09 0.89 10.84
CA MET A 21 -4.06 -0.54 11.16
C MET A 21 -4.93 -0.84 12.39
N VAL A 22 -4.79 -0.04 13.44
CA VAL A 22 -5.64 -0.14 14.64
C VAL A 22 -7.09 0.21 14.32
N ASP A 23 -7.34 1.37 13.68
CA ASP A 23 -8.69 1.85 13.38
C ASP A 23 -9.48 0.89 12.47
N ARG A 24 -8.79 0.20 11.55
CA ARG A 24 -9.37 -0.64 10.49
C ARG A 24 -9.12 -2.13 10.69
N GLN A 25 -8.58 -2.50 11.85
CA GLN A 25 -8.41 -3.88 12.31
C GLN A 25 -7.58 -4.79 11.37
N PHE A 26 -6.53 -4.26 10.75
CA PHE A 26 -5.53 -5.05 10.01
C PHE A 26 -4.13 -4.83 10.60
N ASN A 27 -3.23 -5.78 10.42
CA ASN A 27 -1.87 -5.73 10.94
C ASN A 27 -0.81 -5.79 9.81
N GLU A 28 0.48 -5.81 10.16
CA GLU A 28 1.55 -5.77 9.15
C GLU A 28 1.58 -7.05 8.30
N ALA A 29 1.27 -8.21 8.87
CA ALA A 29 1.17 -9.46 8.12
C ALA A 29 0.02 -9.39 7.12
N ASP A 30 -1.12 -8.82 7.50
CA ASP A 30 -2.25 -8.58 6.60
C ASP A 30 -1.84 -7.65 5.45
N LEU A 31 -1.16 -6.54 5.77
CA LEU A 31 -0.66 -5.59 4.77
C LEU A 31 0.31 -6.26 3.78
N ARG A 32 1.23 -7.08 4.26
CA ARG A 32 2.17 -7.81 3.39
C ARG A 32 1.42 -8.78 2.48
N LEU A 33 0.47 -9.52 3.02
CA LEU A 33 -0.39 -10.40 2.23
C LEU A 33 -1.16 -9.61 1.16
N MET A 34 -1.75 -8.47 1.53
CA MET A 34 -2.43 -7.56 0.61
C MET A 34 -1.52 -7.10 -0.55
N LEU A 35 -0.27 -6.75 -0.26
CA LEU A 35 0.68 -6.36 -1.32
C LEU A 35 1.07 -7.58 -2.17
N GLU A 36 1.30 -8.74 -1.57
CA GLU A 36 1.61 -9.98 -2.31
C GLU A 36 0.48 -10.41 -3.27
N THR A 37 -0.78 -10.17 -2.89
CA THR A 37 -1.96 -10.49 -3.69
C THR A 37 -2.47 -9.32 -4.54
N ALA A 38 -1.71 -8.23 -4.63
CA ALA A 38 -2.12 -7.04 -5.36
C ALA A 38 -2.42 -7.35 -6.84
N THR A 39 -3.51 -6.77 -7.34
CA THR A 39 -4.04 -7.04 -8.69
C THR A 39 -3.79 -5.89 -9.66
N GLY A 40 -3.52 -4.70 -9.14
CA GLY A 40 -3.55 -3.45 -9.90
C GLY A 40 -2.76 -2.34 -9.22
N TYR A 41 -2.37 -1.31 -9.96
CA TYR A 41 -2.03 -0.02 -9.40
C TYR A 41 -2.37 1.12 -10.37
N HIS A 42 -2.64 2.30 -9.81
CA HIS A 42 -2.88 3.53 -10.58
C HIS A 42 -2.37 4.75 -9.80
N GLU A 43 -2.19 5.88 -10.50
CA GLU A 43 -1.78 7.15 -9.87
C GLU A 43 -2.84 7.65 -8.89
N ASN A 44 -2.40 8.10 -7.73
CA ASN A 44 -3.26 8.81 -6.78
C ASN A 44 -3.40 10.29 -7.21
N HIS A 45 -4.41 10.98 -6.66
CA HIS A 45 -4.62 12.41 -6.90
C HIS A 45 -3.46 13.30 -6.41
N GLU A 46 -2.67 12.83 -5.45
CA GLU A 46 -1.41 13.44 -5.05
C GLU A 46 -0.27 12.91 -5.92
N GLU A 47 0.46 13.81 -6.57
CA GLU A 47 1.60 13.47 -7.42
C GLU A 47 2.66 12.64 -6.68
N GLY A 48 3.23 11.64 -7.35
CA GLY A 48 4.23 10.73 -6.77
C GLY A 48 3.64 9.60 -5.92
N ARG A 49 2.32 9.60 -5.66
CA ARG A 49 1.64 8.52 -4.94
C ARG A 49 0.88 7.61 -5.88
N PHE A 50 0.78 6.35 -5.48
CA PHE A 50 0.07 5.31 -6.22
C PHE A 50 -0.90 4.58 -5.29
N VAL A 51 -2.05 4.22 -5.82
CA VAL A 51 -3.00 3.31 -5.17
C VAL A 51 -2.71 1.91 -5.69
N ILE A 52 -2.41 0.99 -4.78
CA ILE A 52 -2.32 -0.44 -5.03
C ILE A 52 -3.69 -1.06 -4.79
N GLU A 53 -4.21 -1.78 -5.77
CA GLU A 53 -5.48 -2.48 -5.71
C GLU A 53 -5.25 -3.90 -5.19
N THR A 54 -6.01 -4.28 -4.17
CA THR A 54 -5.89 -5.58 -3.49
C THR A 54 -7.19 -5.99 -2.82
N GLU A 55 -7.19 -7.16 -2.18
CA GLU A 55 -8.29 -7.68 -1.38
C GLU A 55 -7.81 -8.00 0.03
N HIS A 56 -8.66 -7.71 1.02
CA HIS A 56 -8.46 -8.14 2.40
C HIS A 56 -9.82 -8.50 3.02
N ASP A 57 -9.89 -9.69 3.62
CA ASP A 57 -11.10 -10.26 4.23
C ASP A 57 -12.33 -10.27 3.29
N GLY A 58 -12.12 -10.68 2.03
CA GLY A 58 -13.19 -10.78 1.02
C GLY A 58 -13.71 -9.43 0.50
N ARG A 59 -13.05 -8.33 0.87
CA ARG A 59 -13.40 -6.97 0.44
C ARG A 59 -12.27 -6.37 -0.38
N ALA A 60 -12.61 -5.53 -1.36
CA ALA A 60 -11.62 -4.75 -2.10
C ALA A 60 -10.99 -3.66 -1.22
N TRP A 61 -9.68 -3.42 -1.38
CA TRP A 61 -8.92 -2.42 -0.65
C TRP A 61 -7.99 -1.65 -1.60
N GLY A 62 -7.70 -0.40 -1.20
CA GLY A 62 -6.65 0.42 -1.76
C GLY A 62 -5.54 0.63 -0.74
N VAL A 63 -4.27 0.44 -1.14
CA VAL A 63 -3.09 0.82 -0.34
C VAL A 63 -2.40 1.97 -1.03
N ILE A 64 -2.27 3.12 -0.37
CA ILE A 64 -1.53 4.26 -0.92
C ILE A 64 -0.06 4.08 -0.58
N VAL A 65 0.79 4.09 -1.61
CA VAL A 65 2.24 4.03 -1.50
C VAL A 65 2.90 5.23 -2.18
N GLU A 66 4.07 5.58 -1.70
CA GLU A 66 4.93 6.64 -2.24
C GLU A 66 6.35 6.09 -2.39
N PRO A 67 6.84 5.88 -3.62
CA PRO A 67 8.24 5.51 -3.84
C PRO A 67 9.16 6.66 -3.44
N SER A 68 10.15 6.41 -2.57
CA SER A 68 11.26 7.34 -2.28
C SER A 68 12.53 6.85 -2.98
N PRO A 69 12.92 7.43 -4.13
CA PRO A 69 14.13 7.02 -4.84
C PRO A 69 15.43 7.35 -4.10
N ASP A 70 15.42 8.41 -3.29
CA ASP A 70 16.59 8.85 -2.52
C ASP A 70 16.94 7.86 -1.41
N ASP A 71 15.91 7.32 -0.75
CA ASP A 71 16.06 6.33 0.33
C ASP A 71 15.92 4.88 -0.16
N GLN A 72 15.50 4.68 -1.41
CA GLN A 72 15.22 3.38 -2.04
C GLN A 72 14.21 2.53 -1.24
N VAL A 73 13.16 3.17 -0.72
CA VAL A 73 12.06 2.53 0.02
C VAL A 73 10.72 2.83 -0.61
N LEU A 74 9.77 1.91 -0.41
CA LEU A 74 8.36 2.12 -0.73
C LEU A 74 7.62 2.50 0.55
N ILE A 75 7.32 3.79 0.68
CA ILE A 75 6.63 4.31 1.85
C ILE A 75 5.16 3.94 1.76
N VAL A 76 4.64 3.24 2.75
CA VAL A 76 3.23 2.90 2.84
C VAL A 76 2.51 3.98 3.65
N VAL A 77 1.73 4.81 2.95
CA VAL A 77 1.07 5.99 3.51
C VAL A 77 -0.18 5.60 4.27
N THR A 78 -1.07 4.79 3.68
CA THR A 78 -2.33 4.35 4.29
C THR A 78 -2.92 3.14 3.55
N ALA A 79 -3.85 2.42 4.15
CA ALA A 79 -4.62 1.35 3.50
C ALA A 79 -6.09 1.41 3.91
N TYR A 80 -7.02 1.38 2.95
CA TYR A 80 -8.45 1.58 3.17
C TYR A 80 -9.30 0.58 2.38
N PRO A 81 -10.45 0.16 2.91
CA PRO A 81 -11.41 -0.62 2.15
C PRO A 81 -12.08 0.25 1.09
N VAL A 82 -12.31 -0.30 -0.09
CA VAL A 82 -13.12 0.29 -1.17
C VAL A 82 -14.60 -0.07 -0.92
N GLU A 83 -15.52 0.80 -1.32
CA GLU A 83 -16.97 0.56 -1.28
C GLU A 83 -17.46 -0.24 -2.48
#